data_AF-A0AA39X8Y5-F1
#
_entry.id   AF-A0AA39X8Y5-F1
#
_cell.length_a   1.000
_cell.length_b   1.000
_cell.length_c   1.000
_cell.angle_alpha   90.00
_cell.angle_beta   90.00
_cell.angle_gamma   90.00
#
_symmetry.space_group_name_H-M   'P 1'
#
loop_
_entity.id
_entity.type
_entity.pdbx_description
1 polymer ?
#
loop_
_entity_poly.entity_id
_entity_poly.type
_entity_poly.pdbx_seq_one_letter_code
_entity_poly.pdbx_strand_id
1 'polypeptide(L)'
;MSPITFGAEKRPATGHLEDAFARFQATDHVFQMSFVDGGVIIVLLSEGISSRSISRDVEDFITCHSCELFFSPSLLIPEGPYFIKEGSLRQAWRLYEDELCTFVSAVVPADDGDDSRVSGNVEYAPIVGSLVGARGTDVMLLQTAQAALSLAGWPTTVLTGRNMFRVGDNIRNSIVGQGYV
;
A
#
# COMPACT_ATOMS: atom_id res chain seq x y z
N MET A 1 -2.50 -17.54 2.32
CA MET A 1 -3.10 -16.23 2.64
C MET A 1 -4.59 -16.41 2.48
N SER A 2 -5.37 -16.27 3.55
CA SER A 2 -6.83 -16.41 3.45
C SER A 2 -7.44 -15.02 3.25
N PRO A 3 -8.19 -14.79 2.16
CA PRO A 3 -8.86 -13.53 1.92
C PRO A 3 -10.04 -13.34 2.87
N ILE A 4 -10.32 -12.10 3.25
CA ILE A 4 -11.46 -11.74 4.10
C ILE A 4 -12.25 -10.64 3.41
N THR A 5 -13.57 -10.82 3.30
CA THR A 5 -14.48 -9.84 2.70
C THR A 5 -15.48 -9.35 3.75
N PHE A 6 -15.60 -8.04 3.91
CA PHE A 6 -16.56 -7.42 4.83
C PHE A 6 -17.81 -6.94 4.08
N GLY A 7 -18.99 -7.28 4.59
CA GLY A 7 -20.28 -6.75 4.11
C GLY A 7 -21.15 -6.35 5.30
N ALA A 8 -21.72 -5.16 5.30
CA ALA A 8 -22.57 -4.68 6.38
C ALA A 8 -24.05 -4.81 6.00
N GLU A 9 -24.79 -5.80 6.52
CA GLU A 9 -26.24 -5.88 6.27
C GLU A 9 -27.09 -6.44 7.41
N LYS A 10 -28.34 -5.96 7.43
CA LYS A 10 -29.32 -6.04 8.51
C LYS A 10 -29.96 -7.44 8.69
N ARG A 11 -29.97 -8.28 7.63
CA ARG A 11 -30.34 -9.71 7.64
C ARG A 11 -29.67 -10.39 6.44
N PRO A 12 -28.79 -11.40 6.63
CA PRO A 12 -28.13 -12.06 5.52
C PRO A 12 -29.09 -12.98 4.76
N ALA A 13 -29.46 -12.59 3.54
CA ALA A 13 -30.05 -13.47 2.53
C ALA A 13 -29.07 -13.57 1.36
N THR A 14 -29.10 -14.67 0.59
CA THR A 14 -28.12 -14.87 -0.50
C THR A 14 -28.20 -13.78 -1.55
N GLY A 15 -29.41 -13.33 -1.91
CA GLY A 15 -29.56 -12.21 -2.85
C GLY A 15 -28.87 -10.92 -2.35
N HIS A 16 -28.87 -10.66 -1.04
CA HIS A 16 -28.18 -9.51 -0.47
C HIS A 16 -26.65 -9.64 -0.52
N LEU A 17 -26.15 -10.86 -0.31
CA LEU A 17 -24.73 -11.15 -0.39
C LEU A 17 -24.24 -11.05 -1.85
N GLU A 18 -25.00 -11.60 -2.79
CA GLU A 18 -24.75 -11.50 -4.23
C GLU A 18 -24.79 -10.05 -4.70
N ASP A 19 -25.78 -9.27 -4.27
CA ASP A 19 -25.88 -7.83 -4.57
C ASP A 19 -24.68 -7.05 -4.01
N ALA A 20 -24.23 -7.38 -2.79
CA ALA A 20 -23.05 -6.76 -2.18
C ALA A 20 -21.77 -7.11 -2.96
N PHE A 21 -21.60 -8.36 -3.37
CA PHE A 21 -20.46 -8.79 -4.18
C PHE A 21 -20.50 -8.21 -5.59
N ALA A 22 -21.67 -8.14 -6.22
CA ALA A 22 -21.85 -7.49 -7.51
C ALA A 22 -21.52 -5.99 -7.43
N ARG A 23 -21.93 -5.32 -6.34
CA ARG A 23 -21.54 -3.94 -6.05
C ARG A 23 -20.04 -3.81 -5.91
N PHE A 24 -19.39 -4.62 -5.07
CA PHE A 24 -17.93 -4.57 -4.92
C PHE A 24 -17.21 -4.87 -6.23
N GLN A 25 -17.66 -5.84 -7.01
CA GLN A 25 -17.06 -6.14 -8.30
C GLN A 25 -17.21 -4.99 -9.31
N ALA A 26 -18.27 -4.18 -9.20
CA ALA A 26 -18.50 -3.01 -10.04
C ALA A 26 -17.73 -1.76 -9.56
N THR A 27 -17.56 -1.57 -8.25
CA THR A 27 -17.02 -0.32 -7.67
C THR A 27 -15.62 -0.43 -7.09
N ASP A 28 -15.24 -1.59 -6.57
CA ASP A 28 -13.95 -1.85 -5.95
C ASP A 28 -13.07 -2.68 -6.89
N HIS A 29 -12.08 -2.01 -7.48
CA HIS A 29 -11.15 -2.65 -8.42
C HIS A 29 -10.15 -3.63 -7.77
N VAL A 30 -10.11 -3.69 -6.44
CA VAL A 30 -9.34 -4.68 -5.66
C VAL A 30 -10.13 -5.97 -5.50
N PHE A 31 -11.44 -5.87 -5.32
CA PHE A 31 -12.30 -7.02 -5.08
C PHE A 31 -12.34 -7.96 -6.31
N GLN A 32 -12.21 -9.24 -6.03
CA GLN A 32 -12.36 -10.33 -7.01
C GLN A 32 -13.13 -11.46 -6.35
N MET A 33 -13.86 -12.26 -7.13
CA MET A 33 -14.61 -13.40 -6.58
C MET A 33 -13.70 -14.43 -5.89
N SER A 34 -12.42 -14.47 -6.25
CA SER A 34 -11.39 -15.25 -5.56
C SER A 34 -11.12 -14.83 -4.11
N PHE A 35 -11.58 -13.65 -3.67
CA PHE A 35 -11.56 -13.27 -2.25
C PHE A 35 -12.67 -13.96 -1.44
N VAL A 36 -13.67 -14.49 -2.13
CA VAL A 36 -14.74 -15.27 -1.52
C VAL A 36 -14.31 -16.72 -1.42
N ASP A 37 -13.76 -17.31 -2.49
CA ASP A 37 -13.30 -18.69 -2.53
C ASP A 37 -12.28 -19.02 -1.41
N GLY A 38 -12.68 -19.87 -0.45
CA GLY A 38 -11.84 -20.23 0.70
C GLY A 38 -11.61 -19.10 1.70
N GLY A 39 -12.37 -18.00 1.58
CA GLY A 39 -12.23 -16.79 2.38
C GLY A 39 -13.15 -16.73 3.60
N VAL A 40 -13.03 -15.63 4.35
CA VAL A 40 -13.89 -15.35 5.50
C VAL A 40 -14.80 -14.17 5.17
N ILE A 41 -16.11 -14.34 5.35
CA ILE A 41 -17.11 -13.30 5.19
C ILE A 41 -17.50 -12.80 6.58
N ILE A 42 -17.38 -11.49 6.80
CA ILE A 42 -17.78 -10.86 8.06
C ILE A 42 -19.00 -9.98 7.80
N VAL A 43 -20.10 -10.33 8.45
CA VAL A 43 -21.36 -9.57 8.41
C VAL A 43 -21.45 -8.67 9.62
N LEU A 44 -21.51 -7.36 9.37
CA LEU A 44 -21.72 -6.37 10.43
C LEU A 44 -23.21 -6.29 10.75
N LEU A 45 -23.57 -6.70 11.97
CA LEU A 45 -24.94 -6.63 12.46
C LEU A 45 -25.23 -5.23 12.99
N SER A 46 -26.37 -4.67 12.59
CA SER A 46 -26.87 -3.40 13.13
C SER A 46 -27.25 -3.57 14.62
N GLU A 47 -27.07 -2.51 15.42
CA GLU A 47 -27.44 -2.50 16.84
C GLU A 47 -28.89 -3.00 17.04
N GLY A 48 -29.05 -3.95 17.98
CA GLY A 48 -30.35 -4.54 18.34
C GLY A 48 -30.72 -5.85 17.62
N ILE A 49 -29.91 -6.33 16.67
CA ILE A 49 -30.15 -7.60 15.97
C ILE A 49 -29.23 -8.69 16.52
N SER A 50 -29.77 -9.55 17.38
CA SER A 50 -29.06 -10.73 17.94
C SER A 50 -29.26 -12.00 17.12
N SER A 51 -30.09 -11.97 16.08
CA SER A 51 -30.45 -13.18 15.31
C SER A 51 -29.35 -13.56 14.33
N ARG A 52 -28.74 -14.72 14.57
CA ARG A 52 -27.73 -15.36 13.70
C ARG A 52 -28.34 -16.30 12.64
N SER A 53 -29.67 -16.29 12.49
CA SER A 53 -30.35 -17.18 11.56
C SER A 53 -30.02 -16.81 10.12
N ILE A 54 -29.33 -17.69 9.41
CA ILE A 54 -29.04 -17.60 7.99
C ILE A 54 -30.08 -18.37 7.16
N SER A 55 -30.35 -17.92 5.93
CA SER A 55 -31.16 -18.71 4.98
C SER A 55 -30.39 -19.97 4.57
N ARG A 56 -31.11 -21.04 4.19
CA ARG A 56 -30.48 -22.25 3.62
C ARG A 56 -29.66 -21.93 2.37
N ASP A 57 -30.14 -20.98 1.57
CA ASP A 57 -29.41 -20.53 0.38
C ASP A 57 -28.03 -19.92 0.72
N VAL A 58 -27.88 -19.33 1.91
CA VAL A 58 -26.60 -18.75 2.38
C VAL A 58 -25.69 -19.86 2.87
N GLU A 59 -26.23 -20.88 3.55
CA GLU A 59 -25.49 -22.09 3.93
C GLU A 59 -24.94 -22.83 2.71
N ASP A 60 -25.76 -22.98 1.67
CA ASP A 60 -25.36 -23.61 0.40
C ASP A 60 -24.25 -22.79 -0.29
N PHE A 61 -24.37 -21.46 -0.30
CA PHE A 61 -23.35 -20.57 -0.84
C PHE A 61 -22.00 -20.72 -0.12
N ILE A 62 -22.01 -20.66 1.21
CA ILE A 62 -20.81 -20.79 2.06
C ILE A 62 -20.15 -22.14 1.82
N THR A 63 -20.95 -23.21 1.73
CA THR A 63 -20.46 -24.56 1.47
C THR A 63 -19.86 -24.67 0.07
N CYS A 64 -20.49 -24.09 -0.94
CA CYS A 64 -20.02 -24.16 -2.33
C CYS A 64 -18.70 -23.42 -2.54
N HIS A 65 -18.49 -22.29 -1.89
CA HIS A 65 -17.29 -21.48 -2.01
C HIS A 65 -16.24 -21.79 -0.92
N SER A 66 -16.51 -22.77 -0.04
CA SER A 66 -15.65 -23.14 1.08
C SER A 66 -15.30 -21.96 2.01
N CYS A 67 -16.23 -21.05 2.23
CA CYS A 67 -16.01 -19.86 3.05
C CYS A 67 -16.35 -20.10 4.52
N GLU A 68 -15.95 -19.18 5.39
CA GLU A 68 -16.44 -19.09 6.76
C GLU A 68 -17.25 -17.81 6.96
N LEU A 69 -18.35 -17.86 7.72
CA LEU A 69 -19.19 -16.70 8.01
C LEU A 69 -19.10 -16.33 9.48
N PHE A 70 -18.78 -15.06 9.77
CA PHE A 70 -18.77 -14.51 11.11
C PHE A 70 -19.69 -13.30 11.23
N PHE A 71 -20.39 -13.22 12.36
CA PHE A 71 -21.21 -12.08 12.72
C PHE A 71 -20.47 -11.22 13.74
N SER A 72 -20.27 -9.93 13.43
CA SER A 72 -19.72 -8.97 14.37
C SER A 72 -20.72 -7.84 14.63
N PRO A 73 -21.06 -7.55 15.90
CA PRO A 73 -22.04 -6.53 16.25
C PRO A 73 -21.51 -5.09 16.09
N SER A 74 -20.21 -4.91 15.91
CA SER A 74 -19.59 -3.58 15.85
C SER A 74 -18.13 -3.68 15.43
N LEU A 75 -17.84 -3.49 14.14
CA LEU A 75 -16.48 -3.36 13.64
C LEU A 75 -16.37 -2.01 12.92
N LEU A 76 -15.51 -1.12 13.42
CA LEU A 76 -15.22 0.18 12.78
C LEU A 76 -14.23 0.01 11.63
N ILE A 77 -14.45 -1.00 10.80
CA ILE A 77 -13.58 -1.31 9.67
C ILE A 77 -14.38 -1.01 8.39
N PRO A 78 -13.80 -0.26 7.43
CA PRO A 78 -14.46 -0.01 6.15
C PRO A 78 -14.81 -1.32 5.45
N GLU A 79 -15.89 -1.31 4.68
CA GLU A 79 -16.24 -2.43 3.80
C GLU A 79 -15.14 -2.69 2.76
N GLY A 80 -15.06 -3.92 2.27
CA GLY A 80 -14.13 -4.31 1.21
C GLY A 80 -13.23 -5.51 1.54
N PRO A 81 -12.24 -5.79 0.69
CA PRO A 81 -11.34 -6.92 0.81
C PRO A 81 -10.15 -6.67 1.74
N TYR A 82 -9.76 -7.69 2.49
CA TYR A 82 -8.66 -7.68 3.47
C TYR A 82 -7.86 -8.98 3.42
N PHE A 83 -6.64 -8.93 3.93
CA PHE A 83 -5.76 -10.07 4.14
C PHE A 83 -5.36 -10.18 5.60
N ILE A 84 -5.23 -11.42 6.10
CA ILE A 84 -4.49 -11.67 7.33
C ILE A 84 -3.01 -11.84 6.99
N LYS A 85 -2.16 -10.98 7.54
CA LYS A 85 -0.70 -11.10 7.50
C LYS A 85 -0.16 -11.02 8.91
N GLU A 86 0.58 -12.04 9.35
CA GLU A 86 1.23 -12.08 10.68
C GLU A 86 0.24 -11.86 11.83
N GLY A 87 -0.96 -12.46 11.75
CA GLY A 87 -2.01 -12.29 12.75
C GLY A 87 -2.69 -10.92 12.76
N SER A 88 -2.32 -10.02 11.84
CA SER A 88 -2.93 -8.70 11.70
C SER A 88 -3.79 -8.64 10.44
N LEU A 89 -5.00 -8.08 10.59
CA LEU A 89 -5.87 -7.78 9.46
C LEU A 89 -5.36 -6.53 8.74
N ARG A 90 -5.22 -6.60 7.42
CA ARG A 90 -4.78 -5.49 6.56
C ARG A 90 -5.70 -5.34 5.38
N GLN A 91 -6.09 -4.11 5.06
CA GLN A 91 -6.89 -3.84 3.87
C GLN A 91 -6.11 -4.22 2.62
N ALA A 92 -6.78 -4.86 1.66
CA ALA A 92 -6.22 -5.16 0.36
C ALA A 92 -6.19 -3.89 -0.49
N TRP A 93 -5.06 -3.62 -1.12
CA TRP A 93 -4.90 -2.51 -2.05
C TRP A 93 -4.35 -3.05 -3.36
N ARG A 94 -4.92 -2.62 -4.48
CA ARG A 94 -4.38 -2.93 -5.81
C ARG A 94 -3.26 -1.94 -6.12
N LEU A 95 -2.09 -2.48 -6.43
CA LEU A 95 -1.03 -1.72 -7.08
C LEU A 95 -1.33 -1.69 -8.57
N TYR A 96 -1.43 -0.50 -9.15
CA TYR A 96 -1.60 -0.35 -10.59
C TYR A 96 -0.22 -0.35 -11.25
N GLU A 97 -0.12 -0.97 -12.43
CA GLU A 97 1.04 -0.78 -13.28
C GLU A 97 1.11 0.70 -13.69
N ASP A 98 2.31 1.24 -13.59
CA ASP A 98 2.54 2.65 -13.78
C ASP A 98 2.79 2.98 -15.25
N GLU A 99 1.71 3.01 -16.00
CA GLU A 99 1.73 3.46 -17.39
C GLU A 99 1.96 4.98 -17.52
N LEU A 100 1.92 5.74 -16.41
CA LEU A 100 1.96 7.20 -16.38
C LEU A 100 3.20 7.80 -15.68
N CYS A 101 4.18 6.99 -15.27
CA CYS A 101 5.34 7.44 -14.50
C CYS A 101 4.99 8.14 -13.16
N THR A 102 3.91 7.72 -12.50
CA THR A 102 3.51 8.09 -11.13
C THR A 102 4.58 7.72 -10.09
N PHE A 103 5.44 6.75 -10.40
CA PHE A 103 6.59 6.39 -9.55
C PHE A 103 7.76 7.35 -9.82
N VAL A 104 7.99 8.26 -8.88
CA VAL A 104 9.22 9.05 -8.85
C VAL A 104 10.25 8.31 -8.02
N SER A 105 11.32 7.91 -8.68
CA SER A 105 12.47 7.23 -8.09
C SER A 105 13.60 8.25 -7.90
N ALA A 106 13.85 8.69 -6.67
CA ALA A 106 14.96 9.59 -6.37
C ALA A 106 16.24 8.78 -6.15
N VAL A 107 17.32 9.15 -6.85
CA VAL A 107 18.65 8.55 -6.68
C VAL A 107 19.51 9.50 -5.85
N VAL A 108 20.04 8.98 -4.73
CA VAL A 108 20.78 9.75 -3.74
C VAL A 108 22.09 9.04 -3.40
N PRO A 109 23.28 9.64 -3.50
CA PRO A 109 24.53 8.97 -3.14
C PRO A 109 24.55 8.54 -1.64
N ALA A 110 25.01 7.32 -1.36
CA ALA A 110 25.10 6.66 -0.05
C ALA A 110 26.36 7.08 0.72
N ASP A 111 26.39 6.78 2.03
CA ASP A 111 27.29 7.35 3.04
C ASP A 111 28.72 6.79 3.02
N ASP A 112 28.94 5.57 2.52
CA ASP A 112 30.23 4.87 2.48
C ASP A 112 30.83 4.93 1.08
N GLY A 113 31.35 6.10 0.74
CA GLY A 113 32.11 6.23 -0.49
C GLY A 113 33.36 5.34 -0.43
N ASP A 114 33.45 4.35 -1.30
CA ASP A 114 34.62 3.49 -1.41
C ASP A 114 35.69 4.18 -2.26
N ASP A 115 36.96 4.04 -1.86
CA ASP A 115 38.07 4.47 -2.71
C ASP A 115 38.09 3.61 -3.99
N SER A 116 37.82 4.25 -5.12
CA SER A 116 37.94 3.65 -6.43
C SER A 116 39.34 3.08 -6.60
N ARG A 117 39.45 1.75 -6.74
CA ARG A 117 40.72 1.07 -7.03
C ARG A 117 41.38 1.54 -8.33
N VAL A 118 40.59 2.10 -9.26
CA VAL A 118 41.06 2.51 -10.59
C VAL A 118 41.36 4.00 -10.64
N SER A 119 40.51 4.85 -10.05
CA SER A 119 40.65 6.30 -10.15
C SER A 119 41.21 6.97 -8.89
N GLY A 120 41.22 6.27 -7.75
CA GLY A 120 41.58 6.84 -6.44
C GLY A 120 40.57 7.84 -5.89
N ASN A 121 39.44 8.04 -6.55
CA ASN A 121 38.37 8.90 -6.09
C ASN A 121 37.39 8.13 -5.20
N VAL A 122 36.78 8.83 -4.25
CA VAL A 122 35.68 8.31 -3.44
C VAL A 122 34.44 8.14 -4.32
N GLU A 123 33.93 6.91 -4.43
CA GLU A 123 32.74 6.52 -5.21
C GLU A 123 31.56 6.22 -4.29
N TYR A 124 30.47 6.97 -4.42
CA TYR A 124 29.27 6.81 -3.60
C TYR A 124 28.20 5.95 -4.29
N ALA A 125 27.66 4.96 -3.59
CA ALA A 125 26.61 4.09 -4.14
C ALA A 125 25.24 4.80 -4.18
N PRO A 126 24.42 4.69 -5.23
CA PRO A 126 23.10 5.31 -5.25
C PRO A 126 22.08 4.59 -4.36
N ILE A 127 21.36 5.34 -3.52
CA ILE A 127 20.14 4.96 -2.80
C ILE A 127 18.94 5.37 -3.65
N VAL A 128 17.99 4.45 -3.79
CA VAL A 128 16.78 4.66 -4.58
C VAL A 128 15.55 4.62 -3.69
N GLY A 129 14.72 5.65 -3.75
CA GLY A 129 13.44 5.73 -3.02
C GLY A 129 12.26 6.01 -3.93
N SER A 130 11.16 5.29 -3.75
CA SER A 130 9.92 5.44 -4.53
C SER A 130 8.82 6.14 -3.72
N LEU A 131 8.13 7.09 -4.36
CA LEU A 131 6.92 7.73 -3.83
C LEU A 131 5.68 7.23 -4.58
N VAL A 132 4.58 7.04 -3.85
CA VAL A 132 3.30 6.59 -4.40
C VAL A 132 2.20 7.50 -3.90
N GLY A 133 1.30 7.93 -4.78
CA GLY A 133 0.17 8.80 -4.47
C GLY A 133 -1.11 8.36 -5.18
N ALA A 134 -2.20 9.04 -4.85
CA ALA A 134 -3.49 8.80 -5.48
C ALA A 134 -3.49 9.24 -6.96
N ARG A 135 -4.40 8.68 -7.76
CA ARG A 135 -4.57 9.05 -9.17
C ARG A 135 -4.72 10.56 -9.36
N GLY A 136 -3.97 11.14 -10.29
CA GLY A 136 -4.03 12.56 -10.63
C GLY A 136 -3.30 13.48 -9.66
N THR A 137 -2.48 12.93 -8.76
CA THR A 137 -1.66 13.69 -7.79
C THR A 137 -0.17 13.72 -8.15
N ASP A 138 0.18 13.39 -9.40
CA ASP A 138 1.54 13.26 -9.92
C ASP A 138 2.38 14.53 -9.66
N VAL A 139 1.78 15.70 -9.90
CA VAL A 139 2.43 17.00 -9.64
C VAL A 139 2.68 17.20 -8.15
N MET A 140 1.75 16.79 -7.30
CA MET A 140 1.92 16.87 -5.84
C MET A 140 3.06 15.95 -5.38
N LEU A 141 3.17 14.74 -5.93
CA LEU A 141 4.26 13.82 -5.61
C LEU A 141 5.62 14.40 -6.01
N LEU A 142 5.74 14.96 -7.20
CA LEU A 142 6.97 15.62 -7.66
C LEU A 142 7.35 16.80 -6.76
N GLN A 143 6.38 17.66 -6.43
CA GLN A 143 6.60 18.79 -5.52
C GLN A 143 7.00 18.34 -4.12
N THR A 144 6.38 17.26 -3.63
CA THR A 144 6.71 16.67 -2.31
C THR A 144 8.13 16.11 -2.31
N ALA A 145 8.51 15.36 -3.35
CA ALA A 145 9.87 14.85 -3.52
C ALA A 145 10.89 15.99 -3.53
N GLN A 146 10.64 17.02 -4.33
CA GLN A 146 11.52 18.18 -4.46
C GLN A 146 11.65 18.94 -3.13
N ALA A 147 10.53 19.18 -2.44
CA ALA A 147 10.52 19.85 -1.15
C ALA A 147 11.25 19.02 -0.07
N ALA A 148 11.00 17.72 0.00
CA ALA A 148 11.66 16.82 0.96
C ALA A 148 13.18 16.78 0.74
N LEU A 149 13.64 16.64 -0.50
CA LEU A 149 15.05 16.68 -0.86
C LEU A 149 15.67 18.03 -0.51
N SER A 150 15.01 19.14 -0.89
CA SER A 150 15.49 20.49 -0.60
C SER A 150 15.60 20.76 0.90
N LEU A 151 14.60 20.36 1.70
CA LEU A 151 14.61 20.53 3.16
C LEU A 151 15.71 19.69 3.83
N ALA A 152 15.99 18.51 3.28
CA ALA A 152 17.05 17.63 3.76
C ALA A 152 18.42 17.95 3.14
N GLY A 153 18.59 19.09 2.46
CA GLY A 153 19.86 19.54 1.87
C GLY A 153 20.37 18.69 0.71
N TRP A 154 19.51 17.88 0.10
CA TRP A 154 19.84 17.09 -1.08
C TRP A 154 19.72 17.91 -2.37
N PRO A 155 20.55 17.61 -3.39
CA PRO A 155 20.43 18.28 -4.67
C PRO A 155 19.13 17.87 -5.37
N THR A 156 18.42 18.87 -5.91
CA THR A 156 17.19 18.69 -6.70
C THR A 156 17.42 18.88 -8.21
N THR A 157 18.66 19.17 -8.60
CA THR A 157 19.09 19.36 -9.99
C THR A 157 20.04 18.25 -10.42
N VAL A 158 19.83 17.74 -11.62
CA VAL A 158 20.68 16.72 -12.23
C VAL A 158 21.75 17.40 -13.10
N LEU A 159 23.02 17.02 -12.94
CA LEU A 159 24.10 17.47 -13.82
C LEU A 159 24.21 16.56 -15.06
N THR A 160 24.98 17.00 -16.06
CA THR A 160 25.25 16.20 -17.25
C THR A 160 26.51 15.34 -17.10
N GLY A 161 26.50 14.15 -17.70
CA GLY A 161 27.68 13.29 -17.81
C GLY A 161 27.95 12.45 -16.55
N ARG A 162 29.22 12.09 -16.32
CA ARG A 162 29.63 11.20 -15.21
C ARG A 162 29.35 11.77 -13.81
N ASN A 163 29.07 13.06 -13.69
CA ASN A 163 28.84 13.74 -12.41
C ASN A 163 27.35 14.03 -12.15
N MET A 164 26.46 13.21 -12.73
CA MET A 164 25.01 13.40 -12.75
C MET A 164 24.39 13.74 -11.38
N PHE A 165 24.94 13.19 -10.30
CA PHE A 165 24.50 13.43 -8.92
C PHE A 165 25.63 14.08 -8.12
N ARG A 166 25.37 15.28 -7.60
CA ARG A 166 26.29 15.92 -6.64
C ARG A 166 26.05 15.31 -5.25
N VAL A 167 27.11 15.25 -4.46
CA VAL A 167 27.00 15.03 -3.02
C VAL A 167 26.19 16.20 -2.43
N GLY A 168 25.13 15.90 -1.68
CA GLY A 168 24.25 16.92 -1.08
C GLY A 168 24.94 17.67 0.06
N ASP A 169 24.53 18.89 0.36
CA ASP A 169 25.03 19.65 1.51
C ASP A 169 24.08 19.46 2.69
N ASN A 170 24.26 18.36 3.42
CA ASN A 170 23.38 17.95 4.50
C ASN A 170 24.15 17.25 5.61
N ILE A 171 23.48 16.93 6.71
CA ILE A 171 24.09 16.29 7.89
C ILE A 171 24.76 14.95 7.59
N ARG A 172 24.48 14.31 6.44
CA ARG A 172 25.17 13.08 6.02
C ARG A 172 26.50 13.37 5.32
N ASN A 173 26.66 14.55 4.72
CA ASN A 173 27.83 14.95 3.94
C ASN A 173 28.57 16.18 4.51
N SER A 174 28.10 16.74 5.63
CA SER A 174 28.78 17.82 6.32
C SER A 174 30.12 17.30 6.82
N ILE A 175 31.20 17.80 6.19
CA ILE A 175 32.56 17.71 6.69
C ILE A 175 32.58 18.08 8.18
N VAL A 176 32.64 17.08 9.06
CA VAL A 176 33.24 17.26 10.38
C VAL A 176 34.71 17.51 10.10
N GLY A 177 35.03 18.78 9.85
CA GLY A 177 36.40 19.24 9.70
C GLY A 177 37.15 18.92 10.98
N GLN A 178 38.23 18.15 10.84
CA GLN A 178 39.32 18.16 11.79
C GLN A 178 39.72 19.61 12.10
N GLY A 179 39.59 19.99 13.37
CA GLY A 179 40.20 21.17 13.95
C GLY A 179 40.75 20.79 15.31
N TYR A 180 41.99 20.30 15.33
CA TYR A 180 42.81 20.32 16.54
C TYR A 180 43.01 21.78 16.97
N VAL A 181 42.65 22.08 18.22
CA VAL A 181 43.41 23.00 19.10
C VAL A 181 43.52 22.32 20.45
#